data_AF-A0A8J4CGX2-F1
#
_entry.id   AF-A0A8J4CGX2-F1
#
_cell.length_a   1.000
_cell.length_b   1.000
_cell.length_c   1.000
_cell.angle_alpha   90.00
_cell.angle_beta   90.00
_cell.angle_gamma   90.00
#
_symmetry.space_group_name_H-M   'P 1'
#
loop_
_entity.id
_entity.type
_entity.pdbx_description
1 polymer ?
#
loop_
_entity_poly.entity_id
_entity_poly.type
_entity_poly.pdbx_seq_one_letter_code
_entity_poly.pdbx_strand_id
1 'polypeptide(L)'
;GSGGSGGSGVSGGNSCIQAAFDLYKCEALWPSEMETEPSFAPVLACAGSALVTHFDNAISILNDPVLIKQLLALPAIALELLMQSDDFATDCESSVLLLLTTWMRSNFHCTDEESRKRLCRTVRLAQLSRSYASMIVPVLAADHERSPDQPAGWFPVGLTDALFTASLVSSPEDERLKLLTMAVDQDNVIAASSESAGAVSCDLNSILFLNAFKLNPRPQCIPPSGLDVPWFVTQLDLQAALARLQPGKTTKIACTFQTGGGISSNSSSSSSGCSNGSSVVPDGGAGGCSIFAAGGFHWSLWLKLYSGPRPSAGLFVRCELPPAFKVDGSRLGEPTAVRMVVRYNADLVIRRWRDGVRQDIR
;
A
#
# COMPACT_ATOMS: atom_id res chain seq x y z
N GLY A 1 -35.86 43.65 -4.57
CA GLY A 1 -34.59 43.43 -5.27
C GLY A 1 -34.13 42.03 -4.94
N SER A 2 -34.13 41.14 -5.93
CA SER A 2 -33.72 39.73 -5.77
C SER A 2 -32.23 39.62 -6.07
N GLY A 3 -31.42 39.26 -5.07
CA GLY A 3 -30.01 38.94 -5.23
C GLY A 3 -29.83 37.44 -5.44
N GLY A 4 -29.39 37.03 -6.63
CA GLY A 4 -29.00 35.66 -6.94
C GLY A 4 -27.53 35.44 -6.63
N SER A 5 -27.22 34.57 -5.68
CA SER A 5 -25.87 34.04 -5.48
C SER A 5 -25.56 33.02 -6.58
N GLY A 6 -24.64 33.37 -7.47
CA GLY A 6 -24.07 32.45 -8.45
C GLY A 6 -23.07 31.52 -7.77
N GLY A 7 -23.41 30.24 -7.66
CA GLY A 7 -22.47 29.19 -7.31
C GLY A 7 -21.64 28.82 -8.53
N SER A 8 -20.37 29.26 -8.56
CA SER A 8 -19.39 28.76 -9.51
C SER A 8 -19.01 27.32 -9.14
N GLY A 9 -19.54 26.36 -9.88
CA GLY A 9 -19.17 24.95 -9.76
C GLY A 9 -17.73 24.74 -10.23
N VAL A 10 -16.86 24.34 -9.31
CA VAL A 10 -15.45 24.02 -9.57
C VAL A 10 -15.38 22.60 -10.19
N SER A 11 -15.52 22.50 -11.51
CA SER A 11 -15.18 21.29 -12.28
C SER A 11 -13.68 21.23 -12.66
N GLY A 12 -12.80 21.83 -11.85
CA GLY A 12 -11.37 22.00 -12.16
C GLY A 12 -10.42 20.87 -11.71
N GLY A 13 -10.91 19.82 -11.05
CA GLY A 13 -10.04 18.79 -10.44
C GLY A 13 -9.23 17.99 -11.48
N ASN A 14 -9.85 17.58 -12.59
CA ASN A 14 -9.20 16.70 -13.56
C ASN A 14 -8.10 17.39 -14.39
N SER A 15 -8.15 18.71 -14.56
CA SER A 15 -7.12 19.43 -15.32
C SER A 15 -5.79 19.54 -14.57
N CYS A 16 -5.83 19.68 -13.24
CA CYS A 16 -4.62 19.84 -12.44
C CYS A 16 -3.77 18.57 -12.43
N ILE A 17 -4.40 17.41 -12.29
CA ILE A 17 -3.67 16.13 -12.29
C ILE A 17 -3.09 15.82 -13.67
N GLN A 18 -3.82 16.13 -14.74
CA GLN A 18 -3.30 15.91 -16.10
C GLN A 18 -2.05 16.77 -16.35
N ALA A 19 -2.06 18.03 -15.90
CA ALA A 19 -0.89 18.90 -15.96
C ALA A 19 0.30 18.34 -15.15
N ALA A 20 0.05 17.76 -13.97
CA ALA A 20 1.09 17.09 -13.20
C ALA A 20 1.66 15.88 -13.96
N PHE A 21 0.81 15.00 -14.51
CA PHE A 21 1.27 13.88 -15.34
C PHE A 21 2.07 14.35 -16.57
N ASP A 22 1.64 15.42 -17.23
CA ASP A 22 2.34 15.96 -18.40
C ASP A 22 3.68 16.59 -18.02
N LEU A 23 3.79 17.24 -16.85
CA LEU A 23 5.06 17.72 -16.31
C LEU A 23 6.06 16.58 -16.13
N TYR A 24 5.62 15.44 -15.60
CA TYR A 24 6.49 14.28 -15.38
C TYR A 24 6.87 13.53 -16.66
N LYS A 25 6.04 13.58 -17.72
CA LYS A 25 6.45 13.08 -19.04
C LYS A 25 7.61 13.88 -19.64
N CYS A 26 7.80 15.11 -19.18
CA CYS A 26 8.87 16.01 -19.60
C CYS A 26 10.11 15.93 -18.69
N GLU A 27 10.30 14.85 -17.92
CA GLU A 27 11.46 14.66 -17.02
C GLU A 27 12.81 14.90 -17.71
N ALA A 28 12.95 14.52 -18.98
CA ALA A 28 14.17 14.76 -19.76
C ALA A 28 14.50 16.25 -20.00
N LEU A 29 13.55 17.15 -19.75
CA LEU A 29 13.73 18.60 -19.85
C LEU A 29 14.03 19.25 -18.51
N TRP A 30 14.00 18.49 -17.42
CA TRP A 30 14.23 19.02 -16.09
C TRP A 30 15.71 19.35 -15.90
N PRO A 31 16.03 20.31 -15.02
CA PRO A 31 17.43 20.59 -14.68
C PRO A 31 18.12 19.31 -14.20
N SER A 32 19.30 19.00 -14.77
CA SER A 32 20.08 17.81 -14.44
C SER A 32 20.53 17.78 -12.98
N GLU A 33 20.51 18.94 -12.32
CA GLU A 33 20.78 19.11 -10.89
C GLU A 33 19.54 19.70 -10.20
N MET A 34 18.49 18.89 -10.03
CA MET A 34 17.26 19.30 -9.33
C MET A 34 17.52 19.86 -7.92
N GLU A 35 18.62 19.44 -7.28
CA GLU A 35 19.02 19.91 -5.96
C GLU A 35 19.72 21.28 -5.98
N THR A 36 20.29 21.71 -7.11
CA THR A 36 21.06 22.96 -7.19
C THR A 36 20.27 24.11 -7.79
N GLU A 37 19.12 23.86 -8.43
CA GLU A 37 18.25 24.92 -8.97
C GLU A 37 17.04 25.21 -8.05
N PRO A 38 17.18 26.12 -7.06
CA PRO A 38 16.12 26.41 -6.09
C PRO A 38 14.85 27.00 -6.72
N SER A 39 14.93 27.50 -7.95
CA SER A 39 13.80 28.02 -8.73
C SER A 39 12.78 26.94 -9.11
N PHE A 40 13.22 25.67 -9.24
CA PHE A 40 12.37 24.57 -9.66
C PHE A 40 11.67 23.86 -8.50
N ALA A 41 12.20 24.00 -7.28
CA ALA A 41 11.62 23.40 -6.08
C ALA A 41 10.13 23.76 -5.85
N PRO A 42 9.67 25.01 -6.04
CA PRO A 42 8.24 25.35 -5.94
C PRO A 42 7.35 24.60 -6.95
N VAL A 43 7.87 24.31 -8.15
CA VAL A 43 7.14 23.57 -9.19
C VAL A 43 6.95 22.11 -8.76
N LEU A 44 8.01 21.48 -8.27
CA LEU A 44 7.95 20.12 -7.73
C LEU A 44 7.05 20.02 -6.48
N ALA A 45 7.12 21.01 -5.59
CA ALA A 45 6.23 21.08 -4.43
C ALA A 45 4.75 21.19 -4.84
N CYS A 46 4.45 22.03 -5.84
CA CYS A 46 3.10 22.16 -6.39
C CYS A 46 2.63 20.87 -7.07
N ALA A 47 3.48 20.23 -7.87
CA ALA A 47 3.19 18.96 -8.53
C ALA A 47 2.97 17.82 -7.51
N GLY A 48 3.80 17.76 -6.46
CA GLY A 48 3.64 16.82 -5.35
C GLY A 48 2.33 17.02 -4.61
N SER A 49 1.96 18.26 -4.31
CA SER A 49 0.66 18.60 -3.70
C SER A 49 -0.52 18.18 -4.58
N ALA A 50 -0.42 18.36 -5.90
CA ALA A 50 -1.43 17.90 -6.84
C ALA A 50 -1.55 16.36 -6.87
N LEU A 51 -0.44 15.63 -6.78
CA LEU A 51 -0.44 14.16 -6.67
C LEU A 51 -1.10 13.69 -5.38
N VAL A 52 -0.74 14.28 -4.23
CA VAL A 52 -1.35 13.95 -2.93
C VAL A 52 -2.85 14.22 -2.95
N THR A 53 -3.27 15.35 -3.52
CA THR A 53 -4.70 15.69 -3.64
C THR A 53 -5.46 14.68 -4.51
N HIS A 54 -4.84 14.19 -5.58
CA HIS A 54 -5.46 13.24 -6.50
C HIS A 54 -5.55 11.82 -5.93
N PHE A 55 -4.46 11.34 -5.33
CA PHE A 55 -4.40 9.99 -4.79
C PHE A 55 -4.95 9.86 -3.37
N ASP A 56 -5.07 10.99 -2.66
CA ASP A 56 -5.56 11.14 -1.28
C ASP A 56 -4.68 10.38 -0.26
N ASN A 57 -4.81 9.06 -0.22
CA ASN A 57 -4.13 8.21 0.75
C ASN A 57 -3.84 6.80 0.22
N ALA A 58 -2.95 6.10 0.91
CA ALA A 58 -2.50 4.79 0.49
C ALA A 58 -3.61 3.72 0.40
N ILE A 59 -4.56 3.73 1.35
CA ILE A 59 -5.69 2.80 1.36
C ILE A 59 -6.58 3.02 0.14
N SER A 60 -6.87 4.27 -0.21
CA SER A 60 -7.75 4.60 -1.34
C SER A 60 -7.14 4.08 -2.64
N ILE A 61 -5.84 4.31 -2.85
CA ILE A 61 -5.13 3.78 -4.01
C ILE A 61 -5.23 2.25 -4.06
N LEU A 62 -4.86 1.55 -2.98
CA LEU A 62 -4.78 0.09 -2.97
C LEU A 62 -6.13 -0.62 -3.13
N ASN A 63 -7.24 0.10 -2.91
CA ASN A 63 -8.60 -0.44 -3.01
C ASN A 63 -9.38 0.05 -4.23
N ASP A 64 -8.80 0.94 -5.05
CA ASP A 64 -9.42 1.43 -6.29
C ASP A 64 -8.58 1.00 -7.51
N PRO A 65 -9.09 0.08 -8.36
CA PRO A 65 -8.38 -0.37 -9.55
C PRO A 65 -7.99 0.76 -10.53
N VAL A 66 -8.79 1.84 -10.60
CA VAL A 66 -8.50 3.00 -11.44
C VAL A 66 -7.29 3.74 -10.90
N LEU A 67 -7.25 3.99 -9.58
CA LEU A 67 -6.10 4.62 -8.93
C LEU A 67 -4.85 3.74 -8.99
N ILE A 68 -4.96 2.41 -8.82
CA ILE A 68 -3.83 1.49 -9.03
C ILE A 68 -3.29 1.65 -10.45
N LYS A 69 -4.16 1.63 -11.47
CA LYS A 69 -3.73 1.76 -12.87
C LYS A 69 -3.01 3.10 -13.10
N GLN A 70 -3.49 4.18 -12.50
CA GLN A 70 -2.86 5.49 -12.59
C GLN A 70 -1.52 5.54 -11.84
N LEU A 71 -1.45 4.95 -10.64
CA LEU A 71 -0.20 4.80 -9.86
C LEU A 71 0.84 4.04 -10.67
N LEU A 72 0.47 2.91 -11.28
CA LEU A 72 1.38 2.10 -12.10
C LEU A 72 1.91 2.83 -13.35
N ALA A 73 1.20 3.85 -13.82
CA ALA A 73 1.61 4.70 -14.93
C ALA A 73 2.50 5.88 -14.51
N LEU A 74 2.70 6.13 -13.21
CA LEU A 74 3.60 7.17 -12.74
C LEU A 74 5.06 6.81 -13.04
N PRO A 75 5.88 7.76 -13.51
CA PRO A 75 7.32 7.60 -13.52
C PRO A 75 7.88 7.59 -12.09
N ALA A 76 9.10 7.07 -11.94
CA ALA A 76 9.74 6.87 -10.63
C ALA A 76 9.79 8.17 -9.80
N ILE A 77 10.18 9.28 -10.42
CA ILE A 77 10.30 10.57 -9.74
C ILE A 77 8.96 11.11 -9.20
N ALA A 78 7.86 10.87 -9.92
CA ALA A 78 6.53 11.29 -9.47
C ALA A 78 6.06 10.46 -8.28
N LEU A 79 6.30 9.14 -8.32
CA LEU A 79 6.03 8.26 -7.20
C LEU A 79 6.89 8.61 -5.98
N GLU A 80 8.16 8.94 -6.21
CA GLU A 80 9.08 9.41 -5.16
C GLU A 80 8.53 10.66 -4.47
N LEU A 81 8.10 11.69 -5.22
CA LEU A 81 7.51 12.90 -4.65
C LEU A 81 6.21 12.64 -3.89
N LEU A 82 5.34 11.79 -4.42
CA LEU A 82 4.12 11.36 -3.72
C LEU A 82 4.45 10.70 -2.38
N MET A 83 5.40 9.76 -2.38
CA MET A 83 5.80 9.03 -1.19
C MET A 83 6.68 9.85 -0.24
N GLN A 84 7.40 10.87 -0.70
CA GLN A 84 8.18 11.75 0.17
C GLN A 84 7.30 12.76 0.92
N SER A 85 6.15 13.13 0.34
CA SER A 85 5.24 14.10 0.95
C SER A 85 4.81 13.69 2.36
N ASP A 86 4.93 14.63 3.30
CA ASP A 86 4.43 14.49 4.66
C ASP A 86 2.90 14.59 4.72
N ASP A 87 2.24 15.09 3.67
CA ASP A 87 0.78 15.18 3.59
C ASP A 87 0.15 13.88 3.05
N PHE A 88 0.95 12.96 2.50
CA PHE A 88 0.44 11.70 1.97
C PHE A 88 0.02 10.76 3.11
N ALA A 89 -1.29 10.64 3.31
CA ALA A 89 -1.85 9.89 4.42
C ALA A 89 -1.79 8.37 4.19
N THR A 90 -1.64 7.61 5.26
CA THR A 90 -1.64 6.15 5.27
C THR A 90 -2.22 5.63 6.57
N ASP A 91 -2.55 4.35 6.64
CA ASP A 91 -2.87 3.67 7.90
C ASP A 91 -1.60 3.21 8.63
N CYS A 92 -0.63 2.69 7.89
CA CYS A 92 0.71 2.45 8.38
C CYS A 92 1.72 2.44 7.23
N GLU A 93 3.00 2.45 7.55
CA GLU A 93 4.03 2.42 6.51
C GLU A 93 4.07 1.08 5.76
N SER A 94 3.49 0.02 6.33
CA SER A 94 3.36 -1.27 5.62
C SER A 94 2.47 -1.18 4.37
N SER A 95 1.47 -0.30 4.37
CA SER A 95 0.65 -0.04 3.16
C SER A 95 1.42 0.79 2.12
N VAL A 96 2.30 1.69 2.57
CA VAL A 96 3.23 2.43 1.68
C VAL A 96 4.24 1.47 1.04
N LEU A 97 4.77 0.52 1.81
CA LEU A 97 5.63 -0.54 1.28
C LEU A 97 4.87 -1.42 0.28
N LEU A 98 3.60 -1.78 0.55
CA LEU A 98 2.77 -2.52 -0.41
C LEU A 98 2.52 -1.74 -1.70
N LEU A 99 2.26 -0.42 -1.63
CA LEU A 99 2.15 0.43 -2.82
C LEU A 99 3.42 0.37 -3.66
N LEU A 100 4.57 0.55 -3.02
CA LEU A 100 5.86 0.50 -3.69
C LEU A 100 6.12 -0.87 -4.31
N THR A 101 5.87 -1.97 -3.60
CA THR A 101 5.99 -3.33 -4.13
C THR A 101 5.08 -3.55 -5.34
N THR A 102 3.85 -3.02 -5.29
CA THR A 102 2.88 -3.13 -6.38
C THR A 102 3.38 -2.41 -7.64
N TRP A 103 3.97 -1.22 -7.46
CA TRP A 103 4.58 -0.47 -8.54
C TRP A 103 5.86 -1.12 -9.07
N MET A 104 6.76 -1.54 -8.19
CA MET A 104 8.03 -2.20 -8.54
C MET A 104 7.80 -3.47 -9.34
N ARG A 105 6.80 -4.28 -8.96
CA ARG A 105 6.43 -5.48 -9.72
C ARG A 105 6.14 -5.19 -11.21
N SER A 106 5.60 -4.01 -11.52
CA SER A 106 5.26 -3.64 -12.91
C SER A 106 6.36 -2.86 -13.61
N ASN A 107 7.15 -2.08 -12.85
CA ASN A 107 8.08 -1.09 -13.39
C ASN A 107 9.57 -1.42 -13.18
N PHE A 108 9.91 -2.55 -12.54
CA PHE A 108 11.30 -2.92 -12.22
C PHE A 108 12.25 -2.81 -13.42
N HIS A 109 11.86 -3.40 -14.55
CA HIS A 109 12.71 -3.44 -15.76
C HIS A 109 12.82 -2.11 -16.50
N CYS A 110 11.90 -1.17 -16.24
CA CYS A 110 11.88 0.15 -16.89
C CYS A 110 12.46 1.24 -15.99
N THR A 111 12.90 0.91 -14.78
CA THR A 111 13.42 1.85 -13.79
C THR A 111 14.89 1.52 -13.55
N ASP A 112 15.76 2.52 -13.58
CA ASP A 112 17.18 2.33 -13.27
C ASP A 112 17.41 2.03 -11.78
N GLU A 113 18.58 1.48 -11.47
CA GLU A 113 18.93 1.06 -10.10
C GLU A 113 18.91 2.19 -9.08
N GLU A 114 19.40 3.37 -9.46
CA GLU A 114 19.47 4.52 -8.54
C GLU A 114 18.08 5.05 -8.23
N SER A 115 17.20 5.17 -9.22
CA SER A 115 15.79 5.49 -9.01
C SER A 115 15.09 4.47 -8.13
N ARG A 116 15.38 3.17 -8.29
CA ARG A 116 14.83 2.13 -7.40
C ARG A 116 15.31 2.32 -5.95
N LYS A 117 16.60 2.60 -5.75
CA LYS A 117 17.16 2.88 -4.42
C LYS A 117 16.52 4.12 -3.78
N ARG A 118 16.38 5.22 -4.52
CA ARG A 118 15.71 6.45 -4.04
C ARG A 118 14.27 6.17 -3.62
N LEU A 119 13.50 5.46 -4.44
CA LEU A 119 12.14 5.06 -4.10
C LEU A 119 12.07 4.21 -2.82
N CYS A 120 12.93 3.21 -2.67
CA CYS A 120 12.93 2.36 -1.48
C CYS A 120 13.24 3.12 -0.19
N ARG A 121 14.08 4.17 -0.27
CA ARG A 121 14.41 5.06 0.86
C ARG A 121 13.23 5.92 1.32
N THR A 122 12.20 6.09 0.49
CA THR A 122 10.99 6.83 0.88
C THR A 122 10.14 6.08 1.91
N VAL A 123 10.36 4.77 2.09
CA VAL A 123 9.68 3.95 3.09
C VAL A 123 10.30 4.20 4.46
N ARG A 124 9.47 4.66 5.41
CA ARG A 124 9.87 4.90 6.81
C ARG A 124 9.94 3.58 7.57
N LEU A 125 11.05 2.85 7.46
CA LEU A 125 11.27 1.53 8.09
C LEU A 125 10.92 1.49 9.58
N ALA A 126 11.22 2.56 10.33
CA ALA A 126 10.88 2.69 11.75
C ALA A 126 9.36 2.69 12.05
N GLN A 127 8.53 2.97 11.05
CA GLN A 127 7.06 3.08 11.13
C GLN A 127 6.34 1.86 10.51
N LEU A 128 7.07 0.83 10.10
CA LEU A 128 6.47 -0.42 9.64
C LEU A 128 5.73 -1.11 10.78
N SER A 129 4.68 -1.87 10.43
CA SER A 129 4.05 -2.76 11.41
C SER A 129 5.05 -3.82 11.87
N ARG A 130 4.91 -4.28 13.13
CA ARG A 130 5.80 -5.28 13.71
C ARG A 130 5.98 -6.51 12.83
N SER A 131 4.89 -6.95 12.20
CA SER A 131 4.85 -8.12 11.34
C SER A 131 5.63 -7.93 10.05
N TYR A 132 5.58 -6.73 9.48
CA TYR A 132 6.41 -6.39 8.34
C TYR A 132 7.88 -6.31 8.72
N ALA A 133 8.20 -5.60 9.80
CA ALA A 133 9.56 -5.44 10.28
C ALA A 133 10.22 -6.78 10.66
N SER A 134 9.49 -7.69 11.32
CA SER A 134 10.05 -8.95 11.82
C SER A 134 9.99 -10.11 10.83
N MET A 135 9.10 -10.08 9.84
CA MET A 135 8.89 -11.22 8.94
C MET A 135 9.11 -10.90 7.47
N ILE A 136 8.73 -9.71 7.00
CA ILE A 136 8.78 -9.37 5.57
C ILE A 136 10.13 -8.75 5.22
N VAL A 137 10.57 -7.74 5.97
CA VAL A 137 11.83 -7.03 5.69
C VAL A 137 13.05 -7.97 5.72
N PRO A 138 13.20 -8.92 6.68
CA PRO A 138 14.33 -9.85 6.67
C PRO A 138 14.34 -10.77 5.44
N VAL A 139 13.16 -11.13 4.92
CA VAL A 139 13.06 -11.95 3.70
C VAL A 139 13.43 -11.12 2.48
N LEU A 140 12.95 -9.87 2.39
CA LEU A 140 13.36 -8.93 1.34
C LEU A 140 14.87 -8.68 1.36
N ALA A 141 15.46 -8.50 2.55
CA ALA A 141 16.90 -8.32 2.73
C ALA A 141 17.69 -9.51 2.18
N ALA A 142 17.25 -10.71 2.54
CA ALA A 142 17.94 -11.92 2.13
C ALA A 142 17.70 -12.27 0.64
N ASP A 143 16.60 -11.80 0.04
CA ASP A 143 16.39 -11.85 -1.42
C ASP A 143 17.30 -10.83 -2.13
N HIS A 144 17.48 -9.62 -1.57
CA HIS A 144 18.40 -8.59 -2.09
C HIS A 144 19.86 -9.04 -2.05
N GLU A 145 20.35 -9.56 -0.91
CA GLU A 145 21.73 -10.08 -0.80
C GLU A 145 22.01 -11.23 -1.78
N ARG A 146 20.99 -12.04 -2.08
CA ARG A 146 21.12 -13.15 -3.03
C ARG A 146 21.19 -12.67 -4.47
N SER A 147 20.42 -11.66 -4.84
CA SER A 147 20.19 -11.30 -6.24
C SER A 147 19.76 -9.83 -6.38
N PRO A 148 20.67 -8.86 -6.15
CA PRO A 148 20.34 -7.43 -6.11
C PRO A 148 19.84 -6.88 -7.45
N ASP A 149 20.28 -7.49 -8.55
CA ASP A 149 19.92 -7.09 -9.92
C ASP A 149 18.62 -7.73 -10.44
N GLN A 150 18.00 -8.61 -9.65
CA GLN A 150 16.81 -9.35 -10.06
C GLN A 150 15.54 -8.74 -9.45
N PRO A 151 14.37 -8.92 -10.09
CA PRO A 151 13.10 -8.46 -9.53
C PRO A 151 12.80 -8.95 -8.11
N ALA A 152 13.32 -10.12 -7.72
CA ALA A 152 13.20 -10.63 -6.35
C ALA A 152 13.97 -9.81 -5.31
N GLY A 153 15.14 -9.27 -5.67
CA GLY A 153 16.01 -8.48 -4.81
C GLY A 153 15.81 -6.97 -4.93
N TRP A 154 14.61 -6.52 -5.29
CA TRP A 154 14.33 -5.12 -5.64
C TRP A 154 14.45 -4.13 -4.48
N PHE A 155 14.37 -4.59 -3.23
CA PHE A 155 14.37 -3.75 -2.04
C PHE A 155 15.78 -3.72 -1.40
N PRO A 156 16.55 -2.64 -1.57
CA PRO A 156 17.96 -2.57 -1.19
C PRO A 156 18.11 -2.34 0.31
N VAL A 157 17.90 -3.40 1.08
CA VAL A 157 18.08 -3.44 2.53
C VAL A 157 19.00 -4.60 2.88
N GLY A 158 20.02 -4.35 3.72
CA GLY A 158 20.89 -5.41 4.22
C GLY A 158 20.22 -6.22 5.32
N LEU A 159 20.70 -7.44 5.59
CA LEU A 159 20.17 -8.25 6.68
C LEU A 159 20.36 -7.57 8.05
N THR A 160 21.48 -6.88 8.25
CA THR A 160 21.75 -6.10 9.46
C THR A 160 20.71 -4.99 9.66
N ASP A 161 20.40 -4.22 8.62
CA ASP A 161 19.41 -3.15 8.67
C ASP A 161 18.01 -3.70 8.94
N ALA A 162 17.68 -4.85 8.37
CA ALA A 162 16.41 -5.54 8.61
C ALA A 162 16.27 -6.00 10.06
N LEU A 163 17.32 -6.57 10.64
CA LEU A 163 17.35 -6.98 12.06
C LEU A 163 17.28 -5.78 13.00
N PHE A 164 18.00 -4.70 12.67
CA PHE A 164 17.92 -3.45 13.40
C PHE A 164 16.51 -2.87 13.35
N THR A 165 15.89 -2.82 12.16
CA THR A 165 14.50 -2.39 11.98
C THR A 165 13.53 -3.22 12.81
N ALA A 166 13.66 -4.55 12.82
CA ALA A 166 12.83 -5.44 13.62
C ALA A 166 12.95 -5.16 15.12
N SER A 167 14.18 -4.88 15.57
CA SER A 167 14.48 -4.54 16.96
C SER A 167 13.88 -3.18 17.32
N LEU A 168 14.14 -2.16 16.51
CA LEU A 168 13.63 -0.80 16.68
C LEU A 168 12.09 -0.76 16.76
N VAL A 169 11.41 -1.38 15.79
CA VAL A 169 9.93 -1.43 15.76
C VAL A 169 9.37 -2.18 16.96
N SER A 170 10.10 -3.17 17.50
CA SER A 170 9.67 -3.96 18.65
C SER A 170 9.93 -3.29 20.00
N SER A 171 10.84 -2.31 20.06
CA SER A 171 11.18 -1.56 21.26
C SER A 171 10.12 -0.52 21.64
N PRO A 172 9.96 -0.22 22.94
CA PRO A 172 9.22 0.93 23.44
C PRO A 172 9.70 2.26 22.84
N GLU A 173 8.83 3.27 22.81
CA GLU A 173 9.11 4.57 22.17
C GLU A 173 10.31 5.30 22.77
N ASP A 174 10.51 5.23 24.09
CA ASP A 174 11.63 5.85 24.79
C ASP A 174 12.98 5.16 24.51
N GLU A 175 12.95 3.89 24.13
CA GLU A 175 14.14 3.13 23.71
C GLU A 175 14.47 3.35 22.23
N ARG A 176 13.47 3.59 21.38
CA ARG A 176 13.69 3.80 19.93
C ARG A 176 14.63 4.94 19.65
N LEU A 177 14.47 6.07 20.34
CA LEU A 177 15.34 7.23 20.17
C LEU A 177 16.78 6.93 20.62
N LYS A 178 16.94 6.15 21.70
CA LYS A 178 18.27 5.73 22.19
C LYS A 178 18.96 4.82 21.17
N LEU A 179 18.24 3.83 20.62
CA LEU A 179 18.76 2.92 19.60
C LEU A 179 19.20 3.67 18.34
N LEU A 180 18.42 4.65 17.89
CA LEU A 180 18.79 5.48 16.73
C LEU A 180 20.01 6.35 17.02
N THR A 181 20.08 6.97 18.20
CA THR A 181 21.25 7.77 18.60
C THR A 181 22.51 6.92 18.63
N MET A 182 22.43 5.71 19.20
CA MET A 182 23.55 4.77 19.25
C MET A 182 24.00 4.31 17.85
N ALA A 183 23.06 4.08 16.93
CA ALA A 183 23.38 3.70 15.55
C ALA A 183 24.12 4.84 14.82
N VAL A 184 23.66 6.08 14.97
CA VAL A 184 24.29 7.27 14.37
C VAL A 184 25.70 7.50 14.94
N ASP A 185 25.86 7.35 16.27
CA ASP A 185 27.16 7.50 16.91
C ASP A 185 28.16 6.44 16.44
N GLN A 186 27.70 5.20 16.22
CA GLN A 186 28.53 4.11 15.74
C GLN A 186 29.06 4.36 14.32
N ASP A 187 28.22 4.89 13.42
CA ASP A 187 28.62 5.24 12.06
C ASP A 187 29.65 6.38 12.04
N ASN A 188 29.47 7.40 12.90
CA ASN A 188 30.43 8.49 13.04
C ASN A 188 31.80 8.00 13.56
N VAL A 189 31.81 7.03 14.47
CA VAL A 189 33.04 6.41 14.98
C VAL A 189 33.74 5.59 13.89
N ILE A 190 33.00 4.83 13.09
CA ILE A 190 33.56 4.05 11.98
C ILE A 190 34.16 5.00 10.93
N ALA A 191 33.46 6.07 10.55
CA ALA A 191 33.95 7.07 9.61
C ALA A 191 35.25 7.74 10.10
N ALA A 192 35.30 8.19 11.36
CA ALA A 192 36.48 8.82 11.94
C ALA A 192 37.70 7.88 12.03
N SER A 193 37.47 6.57 12.16
CA SER A 193 38.55 5.57 12.20
C SER A 193 39.16 5.27 10.81
N SER A 194 38.46 5.61 9.72
CA SER A 194 38.91 5.38 8.34
C SER A 194 39.64 6.58 7.72
N GLU A 195 39.73 7.72 8.42
CA GLU A 195 40.24 9.01 7.89
C GLU A 195 41.78 9.13 7.79
N SER A 196 42.54 8.04 7.91
CA SER A 196 44.00 8.09 7.71
C SER A 196 44.46 8.29 6.25
N ALA A 197 43.55 8.52 5.30
CA ALA A 197 43.90 8.75 3.90
C ALA A 197 42.92 9.66 3.14
N GLY A 198 42.81 10.94 3.52
CA GLY A 198 42.44 12.04 2.62
C GLY A 198 40.96 12.17 2.18
N ALA A 199 40.40 13.36 2.43
CA ALA A 199 39.07 13.85 2.03
C ALA A 199 37.87 13.15 2.68
N VAL A 200 37.32 13.82 3.71
CA VAL A 200 36.07 13.47 4.39
C VAL A 200 34.89 13.77 3.45
N SER A 201 34.61 12.83 2.56
CA SER A 201 33.30 12.70 1.94
C SER A 201 32.39 12.10 3.00
N CYS A 202 31.51 12.89 3.62
CA CYS A 202 30.41 12.31 4.41
C CYS A 202 29.72 11.28 3.54
N ASP A 203 29.78 10.00 3.93
CA ASP A 203 29.20 8.93 3.14
C ASP A 203 27.70 9.22 2.99
N LEU A 204 27.26 9.47 1.76
CA LEU A 204 25.84 9.74 1.45
C LEU A 204 24.96 8.63 2.03
N ASN A 205 25.49 7.41 2.17
CA ASN A 205 24.79 6.30 2.80
C ASN A 205 24.30 6.59 4.22
N SER A 206 25.02 7.38 5.04
CA SER A 206 24.61 7.69 6.43
C SER A 206 23.44 8.69 6.49
N ILE A 207 23.41 9.71 5.62
CA ILE A 207 22.26 10.64 5.52
C ILE A 207 21.05 9.90 4.94
N LEU A 208 21.29 9.00 3.99
CA LEU A 208 20.25 8.20 3.36
C LEU A 208 19.67 7.15 4.33
N PHE A 209 20.48 6.62 5.26
CA PHE A 209 20.04 5.78 6.36
C PHE A 209 19.06 6.54 7.27
N LEU A 210 19.41 7.76 7.69
CA LEU A 210 18.56 8.58 8.57
C LEU A 210 17.16 8.86 7.99
N ASN A 211 17.05 9.03 6.67
CA ASN A 211 15.76 9.27 6.02
C ASN A 211 14.82 8.05 6.09
N ALA A 212 15.35 6.84 6.00
CA ALA A 212 14.56 5.61 6.14
C ALA A 212 14.07 5.40 7.59
N PHE A 213 14.74 6.02 8.59
CA PHE A 213 14.41 5.88 10.01
C PHE A 213 13.67 7.10 10.61
N LYS A 214 12.99 7.90 9.77
CA LYS A 214 12.10 8.96 10.26
C LYS A 214 11.11 8.42 11.30
N LEU A 215 11.17 9.00 12.50
CA LEU A 215 10.30 8.64 13.63
C LEU A 215 8.89 9.23 13.54
N ASN A 216 8.71 10.26 12.72
CA ASN A 216 7.40 10.87 12.54
C ASN A 216 6.52 9.98 11.65
N PRO A 217 5.37 9.50 12.14
CA PRO A 217 4.42 8.80 11.29
C PRO A 217 3.83 9.77 10.27
N ARG A 218 3.40 9.21 9.13
CA ARG A 218 2.56 9.94 8.17
C ARG A 218 1.18 10.23 8.76
N PRO A 219 0.44 11.21 8.22
CA PRO A 219 -0.94 11.46 8.58
C PRO A 219 -1.75 10.16 8.54
N GLN A 220 -2.49 9.90 9.60
CA GLN A 220 -3.29 8.68 9.73
C GLN A 220 -4.60 8.86 8.97
N CYS A 221 -4.84 8.03 7.96
CA CYS A 221 -6.11 8.01 7.22
C CYS A 221 -7.20 7.17 7.91
N ILE A 222 -6.85 6.43 8.96
CA ILE A 222 -7.80 5.67 9.78
C ILE A 222 -8.13 6.48 11.03
N PRO A 223 -9.42 6.70 11.35
CA PRO A 223 -9.81 7.38 12.58
C PRO A 223 -9.44 6.52 13.80
N PRO A 224 -9.26 7.11 15.00
CA PRO A 224 -8.92 6.35 16.20
C PRO A 224 -9.92 5.24 16.57
N SER A 225 -11.17 5.33 16.09
CA SER A 225 -12.21 4.30 16.23
C SER A 225 -11.97 3.04 15.39
N GLY A 226 -10.98 3.04 14.50
CA GLY A 226 -10.78 2.02 13.49
C GLY A 226 -11.58 2.28 12.21
N LEU A 227 -11.35 1.41 11.22
CA LEU A 227 -11.95 1.50 9.90
C LEU A 227 -13.16 0.57 9.77
N ASP A 228 -14.35 1.15 9.63
CA ASP A 228 -15.59 0.40 9.33
C ASP A 228 -15.72 0.21 7.82
N VAL A 229 -15.42 -0.99 7.31
CA VAL A 229 -15.57 -1.32 5.89
C VAL A 229 -16.88 -2.07 5.65
N PRO A 230 -17.87 -1.49 4.94
CA PRO A 230 -19.10 -2.19 4.62
C PRO A 230 -18.80 -3.34 3.64
N TRP A 231 -19.49 -4.45 3.84
CA TRP A 231 -19.42 -5.60 2.94
C TRP A 231 -20.81 -6.20 2.76
N PHE A 232 -21.01 -6.91 1.65
CA PHE A 232 -22.26 -7.56 1.33
C PHE A 232 -22.04 -8.85 0.54
N VAL A 233 -23.10 -9.65 0.44
CA VAL A 233 -23.24 -10.76 -0.51
C VAL A 233 -24.56 -10.53 -1.22
N THR A 234 -24.57 -10.60 -2.55
CA THR A 234 -25.82 -10.38 -3.28
C THR A 234 -26.79 -11.54 -3.03
N GLN A 235 -28.09 -11.25 -3.06
CA GLN A 235 -29.10 -12.30 -2.96
C GLN A 235 -28.94 -13.36 -4.07
N LEU A 236 -28.54 -12.92 -5.27
CA LEU A 236 -28.28 -13.80 -6.42
C LEU A 236 -27.15 -14.78 -6.13
N ASP A 237 -26.01 -14.29 -5.63
CA ASP A 237 -24.86 -15.14 -5.29
C ASP A 237 -25.20 -16.14 -4.19
N LEU A 238 -25.97 -15.70 -3.19
CA LEU A 238 -26.43 -16.56 -2.11
C LEU A 238 -27.38 -17.66 -2.61
N GLN A 239 -28.35 -17.31 -3.46
CA GLN A 239 -29.28 -18.27 -4.05
C GLN A 239 -28.54 -19.27 -4.96
N ALA A 240 -27.61 -18.80 -5.80
CA ALA A 240 -26.78 -19.64 -6.65
C ALA A 240 -25.89 -20.59 -5.83
N ALA A 241 -25.37 -20.13 -4.70
CA ALA A 241 -24.61 -20.97 -3.78
C ALA A 241 -25.47 -22.04 -3.09
N LEU A 242 -26.69 -21.69 -2.65
CA LEU A 242 -27.64 -22.62 -2.05
C LEU A 242 -28.12 -23.68 -3.05
N ALA A 243 -28.38 -23.31 -4.30
CA ALA A 243 -28.78 -24.24 -5.34
C ALA A 243 -27.67 -25.28 -5.67
N ARG A 244 -26.40 -24.91 -5.52
CA ARG A 244 -25.24 -25.80 -5.72
C ARG A 244 -24.91 -26.66 -4.50
N LEU A 245 -25.52 -26.40 -3.35
CA LEU A 245 -25.15 -27.03 -2.09
C LEU A 245 -25.73 -28.45 -2.03
N GLN A 246 -24.84 -29.46 -2.07
CA GLN A 246 -25.21 -30.86 -1.95
C GLN A 246 -25.24 -31.33 -0.47
N PRO A 247 -26.08 -32.31 -0.12
CA PRO A 247 -26.08 -32.90 1.22
C PRO A 247 -24.70 -33.41 1.63
N GLY A 248 -24.26 -33.06 2.85
CA GLY A 248 -22.96 -33.41 3.41
C GLY A 248 -21.76 -32.64 2.83
N LYS A 249 -21.98 -31.70 1.90
CA LYS A 249 -20.92 -30.86 1.31
C LYS A 249 -20.95 -29.43 1.84
N THR A 250 -19.88 -28.70 1.55
CA THR A 250 -19.77 -27.26 1.86
C THR A 250 -19.58 -26.45 0.59
N THR A 251 -20.21 -25.29 0.53
CA THR A 251 -19.99 -24.28 -0.53
C THR A 251 -19.43 -23.00 0.10
N LYS A 252 -18.58 -22.29 -0.65
CA LYS A 252 -18.04 -20.99 -0.25
C LYS A 252 -18.58 -19.89 -1.15
N ILE A 253 -18.85 -18.72 -0.58
CA ILE A 253 -19.28 -17.51 -1.28
C ILE A 253 -18.34 -16.39 -0.87
N ALA A 254 -17.66 -15.76 -1.82
CA ALA A 254 -16.89 -14.56 -1.53
C ALA A 254 -17.85 -13.41 -1.20
N CYS A 255 -17.52 -12.64 -0.17
CA CYS A 255 -18.20 -11.38 0.09
C CYS A 255 -17.52 -10.26 -0.69
N THR A 256 -18.27 -9.19 -0.93
CA THR A 256 -17.83 -8.01 -1.66
C THR A 256 -17.75 -6.84 -0.69
N PHE A 257 -16.61 -6.16 -0.65
CA PHE A 257 -16.44 -4.90 0.07
C PHE A 257 -17.01 -3.75 -0.76
N GLN A 258 -17.72 -2.86 -0.09
CA GLN A 258 -18.15 -1.61 -0.68
C GLN A 258 -16.98 -0.64 -0.62
N THR A 259 -16.27 -0.51 -1.73
CA THR A 259 -15.27 0.55 -1.90
C THR A 259 -16.00 1.88 -1.94
N GLY A 260 -15.58 2.81 -1.08
CA GLY A 260 -16.19 4.14 -1.01
C GLY A 260 -16.08 4.79 -2.38
N GLY A 261 -17.20 4.93 -3.07
CA GLY A 261 -17.29 5.65 -4.33
C GLY A 261 -17.01 7.12 -4.08
N GLY A 262 -15.73 7.49 -4.02
CA GLY A 262 -15.28 8.85 -4.20
C GLY A 262 -15.74 9.31 -5.57
N ILE A 263 -16.85 10.05 -5.59
CA ILE A 263 -17.42 10.75 -6.73
C ILE A 263 -17.75 9.82 -7.90
N SER A 264 -19.04 9.51 -8.07
CA SER A 264 -19.60 8.99 -9.31
C SER A 264 -19.29 9.95 -10.47
N SER A 265 -18.09 9.85 -11.04
CA SER A 265 -17.80 10.44 -12.34
C SER A 265 -18.46 9.52 -13.36
N ASN A 266 -19.51 10.01 -14.01
CA ASN A 266 -20.15 9.37 -15.14
C ASN A 266 -19.15 9.24 -16.30
N SER A 267 -18.26 8.25 -16.23
CA SER A 267 -17.43 7.85 -17.36
C SER A 267 -17.84 6.45 -17.76
N SER A 268 -18.66 6.38 -18.82
CA SER A 268 -19.00 5.16 -19.53
C SER A 268 -17.75 4.66 -20.27
N SER A 269 -16.85 3.97 -19.56
CA SER A 269 -15.74 3.26 -20.17
C SER A 269 -16.03 1.77 -20.20
N SER A 270 -16.22 1.25 -21.41
CA SER A 270 -16.28 -0.17 -21.74
C SER A 270 -15.02 -0.91 -21.27
N SER A 271 -15.14 -1.77 -20.28
CA SER A 271 -14.06 -2.61 -19.75
C SER A 271 -13.80 -3.84 -20.63
N SER A 272 -12.64 -3.89 -21.27
CA SER A 272 -12.09 -5.11 -21.88
C SER A 272 -11.30 -5.91 -20.84
N GLY A 273 -11.64 -7.18 -20.66
CA GLY A 273 -11.19 -8.01 -19.55
C GLY A 273 -9.74 -8.49 -19.59
N CYS A 274 -9.16 -8.64 -18.40
CA CYS A 274 -8.04 -9.54 -18.14
C CYS A 274 -8.57 -10.69 -17.29
N SER A 275 -8.79 -11.84 -17.92
CA SER A 275 -9.25 -13.06 -17.25
C SER A 275 -8.07 -13.99 -17.07
N ASN A 276 -7.79 -14.41 -15.83
CA ASN A 276 -7.26 -15.74 -15.58
C ASN A 276 -8.22 -16.47 -14.64
N GLY A 277 -9.17 -17.17 -15.26
CA GLY A 277 -9.93 -18.29 -14.71
C GLY A 277 -10.81 -18.05 -13.47
N SER A 278 -12.00 -17.49 -13.65
CA SER A 278 -13.24 -17.96 -12.99
C SER A 278 -14.44 -17.11 -13.41
N SER A 279 -15.49 -17.77 -13.92
CA SER A 279 -16.90 -17.35 -14.02
C SER A 279 -17.20 -15.91 -14.43
N VAL A 280 -17.52 -15.71 -15.72
CA VAL A 280 -18.09 -14.49 -16.30
C VAL A 280 -19.46 -14.18 -15.67
N VAL A 281 -19.65 -12.98 -15.14
CA VAL A 281 -20.93 -12.42 -14.66
C VAL A 281 -21.17 -11.09 -15.40
N PRO A 282 -22.41 -10.77 -15.82
CA PRO A 282 -22.67 -9.61 -16.68
C PRO A 282 -22.53 -8.26 -15.97
N ASP A 283 -21.97 -7.31 -16.73
CA ASP A 283 -21.67 -5.91 -16.39
C ASP A 283 -22.91 -5.09 -15.99
N GLY A 284 -22.82 -4.38 -14.88
CA GLY A 284 -23.78 -3.32 -14.51
C GLY A 284 -24.02 -3.12 -13.01
N GLY A 285 -23.53 -4.02 -12.15
CA GLY A 285 -23.66 -3.91 -10.70
C GLY A 285 -22.48 -3.20 -10.05
N ALA A 286 -22.74 -2.33 -9.08
CA ALA A 286 -21.77 -1.60 -8.26
C ALA A 286 -20.45 -2.38 -8.06
N GLY A 287 -19.35 -1.83 -8.61
CA GLY A 287 -18.04 -2.46 -8.71
C GLY A 287 -17.34 -2.62 -7.37
N GLY A 288 -17.83 -3.53 -6.53
CA GLY A 288 -17.16 -3.88 -5.29
C GLY A 288 -16.03 -4.88 -5.50
N CYS A 289 -15.06 -4.86 -4.59
CA CYS A 289 -13.90 -5.76 -4.62
C CYS A 289 -14.08 -6.89 -3.60
N SER A 290 -13.68 -8.12 -3.95
CA SER A 290 -13.67 -9.25 -2.99
C SER A 290 -12.48 -9.22 -2.03
N ILE A 291 -11.54 -8.30 -2.26
CA ILE A 291 -10.32 -8.10 -1.50
C ILE A 291 -10.26 -6.64 -1.04
N PHE A 292 -9.89 -6.43 0.22
CA PHE A 292 -9.63 -5.11 0.78
C PHE A 292 -8.18 -5.02 1.26
N ALA A 293 -7.44 -4.01 0.85
CA ALA A 293 -6.06 -3.79 1.26
C ALA A 293 -6.00 -2.84 2.46
N ALA A 294 -5.44 -3.32 3.58
CA ALA A 294 -5.20 -2.52 4.78
C ALA A 294 -4.09 -3.15 5.64
N GLY A 295 -3.33 -2.32 6.34
CA GLY A 295 -2.19 -2.70 7.17
C GLY A 295 -1.03 -3.30 6.36
N GLY A 296 -0.98 -3.05 5.06
CA GLY A 296 -0.14 -3.77 4.11
C GLY A 296 -0.59 -5.21 3.79
N PHE A 297 -1.80 -5.64 4.16
CA PHE A 297 -2.30 -6.99 3.86
C PHE A 297 -3.55 -6.97 3.00
N HIS A 298 -3.82 -8.09 2.33
CA HIS A 298 -5.08 -8.34 1.65
C HIS A 298 -6.05 -9.06 2.58
N TRP A 299 -7.22 -8.48 2.75
CA TRP A 299 -8.32 -9.00 3.54
C TRP A 299 -9.40 -9.53 2.61
N SER A 300 -9.90 -10.72 2.88
CA SER A 300 -11.05 -11.29 2.17
C SER A 300 -12.04 -11.90 3.15
N LEU A 301 -13.32 -11.81 2.79
CA LEU A 301 -14.42 -12.35 3.56
C LEU A 301 -15.12 -13.44 2.75
N TRP A 302 -15.53 -14.52 3.40
CA TRP A 302 -16.40 -15.50 2.78
C TRP A 302 -17.41 -16.13 3.72
N LEU A 303 -18.57 -16.46 3.16
CA LEU A 303 -19.55 -17.33 3.78
C LEU A 303 -19.27 -18.78 3.40
N LYS A 304 -19.15 -19.66 4.39
CA LYS A 304 -19.12 -21.11 4.17
C LYS A 304 -20.46 -21.69 4.61
N LEU A 305 -21.19 -22.24 3.65
CA LEU A 305 -22.47 -22.91 3.86
C LEU A 305 -22.25 -24.41 3.99
N TYR A 306 -22.99 -25.06 4.88
CA TYR A 306 -22.97 -26.50 5.11
C TYR A 306 -24.39 -27.06 5.10
N SER A 307 -24.64 -28.11 4.30
CA SER A 307 -25.93 -28.81 4.22
C SER A 307 -25.82 -30.20 4.85
N GLY A 308 -25.63 -30.26 6.17
CA GLY A 308 -25.73 -31.51 6.93
C GLY A 308 -27.09 -31.67 7.63
N PRO A 309 -27.21 -32.64 8.56
CA PRO A 309 -28.42 -32.82 9.39
C PRO A 309 -28.81 -31.56 10.17
N ARG A 310 -27.83 -30.71 10.45
CA ARG A 310 -28.02 -29.37 11.00
C ARG A 310 -27.38 -28.37 10.03
N PRO A 311 -28.15 -27.77 9.10
CA PRO A 311 -27.60 -26.81 8.17
C PRO A 311 -27.02 -25.63 8.95
N SER A 312 -25.84 -25.17 8.52
CA SER A 312 -25.15 -24.07 9.19
C SER A 312 -24.42 -23.20 8.18
N ALA A 313 -24.16 -21.97 8.59
CA ALA A 313 -23.34 -21.02 7.86
C ALA A 313 -22.31 -20.43 8.82
N GLY A 314 -21.08 -20.25 8.34
CA GLY A 314 -20.04 -19.52 9.06
C GLY A 314 -19.51 -18.39 8.19
N LEU A 315 -19.24 -17.24 8.80
CA LEU A 315 -18.49 -16.15 8.19
C LEU A 315 -17.03 -16.28 8.58
N PHE A 316 -16.13 -16.10 7.62
CA PHE A 316 -14.70 -16.23 7.81
C PHE A 316 -14.00 -15.00 7.25
N VAL A 317 -12.97 -14.56 7.97
CA VAL A 317 -12.04 -13.52 7.53
C VAL A 317 -10.71 -14.17 7.23
N ARG A 318 -10.04 -13.70 6.18
CA ARG A 318 -8.68 -14.10 5.84
C ARG A 318 -7.84 -12.87 5.59
N CYS A 319 -6.66 -12.88 6.19
CA CYS A 319 -5.60 -11.95 5.96
C CYS A 319 -4.48 -12.69 5.22
N GLU A 320 -4.02 -12.16 4.09
CA GLU A 320 -2.96 -12.76 3.28
C GLU A 320 -1.92 -11.72 2.88
N LEU A 321 -0.68 -12.19 2.70
CA LEU A 321 0.34 -11.38 2.05
C LEU A 321 -0.09 -11.09 0.60
N PRO A 322 -0.09 -9.81 0.18
CA PRO A 322 -0.51 -9.42 -1.16
C PRO A 322 0.29 -10.12 -2.27
N PRO A 323 -0.34 -10.47 -3.40
CA PRO A 323 0.35 -11.07 -4.54
C PRO A 323 1.51 -10.23 -5.08
N ALA A 324 1.54 -8.92 -4.82
CA ALA A 324 2.63 -8.03 -5.20
C ALA A 324 4.00 -8.51 -4.69
N PHE A 325 4.04 -9.15 -3.50
CA PHE A 325 5.28 -9.70 -2.93
C PHE A 325 5.69 -11.05 -3.52
N LYS A 326 4.83 -11.70 -4.30
CA LYS A 326 5.11 -13.02 -4.90
C LYS A 326 5.77 -12.85 -6.26
N VAL A 327 6.92 -12.19 -6.27
CA VAL A 327 7.75 -12.01 -7.47
C VAL A 327 8.54 -13.29 -7.72
N ASP A 328 8.75 -13.66 -8.98
CA ASP A 328 9.52 -14.85 -9.33
C ASP A 328 10.93 -14.80 -8.72
N GLY A 329 11.33 -15.87 -8.04
CA GLY A 329 12.58 -15.96 -7.30
C GLY A 329 12.53 -15.43 -5.87
N SER A 330 11.46 -14.71 -5.46
CA SER A 330 11.30 -14.26 -4.07
C SER A 330 10.87 -15.39 -3.16
N ARG A 331 11.47 -15.45 -1.98
CA ARG A 331 11.07 -16.38 -0.91
C ARG A 331 9.66 -16.12 -0.40
N LEU A 332 9.14 -14.91 -0.53
CA LEU A 332 7.75 -14.57 -0.17
C LEU A 332 6.71 -15.21 -1.11
N GLY A 333 7.14 -15.65 -2.30
CA GLY A 333 6.32 -16.43 -3.23
C GLY A 333 6.21 -17.91 -2.88
N GLU A 334 7.07 -18.44 -2.02
CA GLU A 334 7.11 -19.86 -1.70
C GLU A 334 5.88 -20.30 -0.89
N PRO A 335 5.34 -21.53 -1.11
CA PRO A 335 4.22 -22.04 -0.32
C PRO A 335 4.47 -22.09 1.19
N THR A 336 5.74 -22.18 1.59
CA THR A 336 6.22 -22.15 2.98
C THR A 336 6.07 -20.77 3.62
N ALA A 337 6.24 -19.69 2.86
CA ALA A 337 6.08 -18.31 3.34
C ALA A 337 4.61 -17.96 3.67
N VAL A 338 3.65 -18.73 3.15
CA VAL A 338 2.19 -18.51 3.36
C VAL A 338 1.74 -18.79 4.81
N ARG A 339 2.63 -19.30 5.69
CA ARG A 339 2.29 -19.66 7.09
C ARG A 339 2.69 -18.62 8.13
N MET A 340 2.96 -17.37 7.73
CA MET A 340 3.21 -16.31 8.71
C MET A 340 1.91 -15.99 9.46
N VAL A 341 1.78 -16.51 10.69
CA VAL A 341 0.67 -16.15 11.58
C VAL A 341 0.92 -14.75 12.10
N VAL A 342 0.23 -13.79 11.51
CA VAL A 342 0.26 -12.44 12.00
C VAL A 342 -0.87 -12.24 13.00
N ARG A 343 -0.54 -11.78 14.22
CA ARG A 343 -1.54 -11.27 15.15
C ARG A 343 -1.95 -9.88 14.70
N TYR A 344 -3.12 -9.80 14.08
CA TYR A 344 -3.81 -8.53 13.83
C TYR A 344 -4.97 -8.36 14.81
N ASN A 345 -5.15 -7.13 15.29
CA ASN A 345 -6.35 -6.71 15.99
C ASN A 345 -7.42 -6.42 14.93
N ALA A 346 -8.07 -7.47 14.43
CA ALA A 346 -9.20 -7.35 13.52
C ALA A 346 -10.43 -7.93 14.20
N ASP A 347 -11.43 -7.08 14.44
CA ASP A 347 -12.72 -7.49 15.01
C ASP A 347 -13.77 -7.60 13.91
N LEU A 348 -14.41 -8.76 13.83
CA LEU A 348 -15.51 -9.00 12.90
C LEU A 348 -16.85 -8.83 13.61
N VAL A 349 -17.58 -7.77 13.27
CA VAL A 349 -18.92 -7.53 13.81
C VAL A 349 -19.97 -7.89 12.75
N ILE A 350 -20.89 -8.80 13.09
CA ILE A 350 -21.99 -9.19 12.21
C ILE A 350 -23.23 -8.38 12.61
N ARG A 351 -23.78 -7.62 11.66
CA ARG A 351 -24.98 -6.81 11.88
C ARG A 351 -26.14 -7.45 11.10
N ARG A 352 -27.20 -7.83 11.80
CA ARG A 352 -28.44 -8.36 11.20
C ARG A 352 -29.49 -7.27 11.17
N TRP A 353 -30.27 -7.21 10.10
CA TRP A 353 -31.50 -6.42 10.07
C TRP A 353 -32.70 -7.36 10.25
N ARG A 354 -33.61 -7.00 11.16
CA ARG A 354 -34.91 -7.68 11.36
C ARG A 354 -35.97 -6.59 11.54
N ASP A 355 -37.03 -6.65 10.74
CA ASP A 355 -38.16 -5.71 10.77
C ASP A 355 -37.74 -4.23 10.64
N GLY A 356 -36.74 -3.96 9.79
CA GLY A 356 -36.18 -2.61 9.61
C GLY A 356 -35.31 -2.11 10.76
N VAL A 357 -35.07 -2.93 11.80
CA VAL A 357 -34.21 -2.60 12.94
C VAL A 357 -32.86 -3.31 12.81
N ARG A 358 -31.78 -2.54 12.97
CA ARG A 358 -30.41 -3.05 13.04
C ARG A 358 -30.17 -3.72 14.39
N GLN A 359 -29.68 -4.95 14.37
CA GLN A 359 -29.28 -5.73 15.53
C GLN A 359 -27.82 -6.14 15.38
N ASP A 360 -26.98 -5.75 16.34
CA ASP A 360 -25.58 -6.17 16.38
C ASP A 360 -25.52 -7.58 17.01
N ILE A 361 -24.96 -8.54 16.27
CA ILE A 361 -24.70 -9.90 16.75
C ILE A 361 -23.21 -9.96 17.06
N ARG A 362 -22.87 -9.97 18.34
CA ARG A 362 -21.50 -10.24 18.81
C ARG A 362 -21.26 -11.73 18.95
#